data_AF-A0A6B3HHE5-F1
#
_entry.id   AF-A0A6B3HHE5-F1
#
_cell.length_a   1.000
_cell.length_b   1.000
_cell.length_c   1.000
_cell.angle_alpha   90.00
_cell.angle_beta   90.00
_cell.angle_gamma   90.00
#
_symmetry.space_group_name_H-M   'P 1'
#
loop_
_entity.id
_entity.type
_entity.pdbx_description
1 polymer ?
#
loop_
_entity_poly.entity_id
_entity_poly.type
_entity_poly.pdbx_seq_one_letter_code
_entity_poly.pdbx_strand_id
1 'polypeptide(L)'
;VTVRPRPGGGVTRARGAFQARYGTVATEWTAERGRFRLAVSLPVNTTAEVWIPAATARAVTHSGARHLRMEDGCAVFAVGSGDHRFTV
;
A
#
# COMPACT_ATOMS: atom_id res chain seq x y z
N VAL A 1 -5.69 2.96 -9.61
CA VAL A 1 -4.25 2.59 -9.41
C VAL A 1 -4.20 1.33 -8.58
N THR A 2 -3.30 0.39 -8.86
CA THR A 2 -3.14 -0.83 -8.04
C THR A 2 -1.73 -0.86 -7.47
N VAL A 3 -1.64 -0.83 -6.13
CA VAL A 3 -0.39 -0.88 -5.38
C VAL A 3 -0.29 -2.26 -4.74
N ARG A 4 0.51 -3.15 -5.36
CA ARG A 4 0.71 -4.53 -4.90
C ARG A 4 2.19 -4.83 -4.64
N PRO A 5 2.75 -4.36 -3.52
CA PRO A 5 4.08 -4.76 -3.10
C PRO A 5 4.14 -6.26 -2.86
N ARG A 6 5.17 -6.91 -3.40
CA ARG A 6 5.48 -8.33 -3.16
C ARG A 6 6.89 -8.44 -2.58
N PRO A 7 7.06 -8.23 -1.26
CA PRO A 7 8.34 -8.44 -0.60
C PRO A 7 8.83 -9.89 -0.82
N GLY A 8 10.09 -10.05 -1.20
CA GLY A 8 10.65 -11.36 -1.55
C GLY A 8 12.01 -11.22 -2.22
N GLY A 9 12.71 -12.35 -2.37
CA GLY A 9 13.99 -12.40 -3.11
C GLY A 9 15.11 -11.52 -2.53
N GLY A 10 15.07 -11.21 -1.22
CA GLY A 10 16.04 -10.33 -0.56
C GLY A 10 15.73 -8.83 -0.65
N VAL A 11 14.64 -8.44 -1.33
CA VAL A 11 14.22 -7.04 -1.41
C VAL A 11 13.41 -6.68 -0.16
N THR A 12 14.01 -5.89 0.71
CA THR A 12 13.38 -5.41 1.96
C THR A 12 12.84 -3.99 1.84
N ARG A 13 13.14 -3.26 0.77
CA ARG A 13 12.61 -1.91 0.56
C ARG A 13 12.46 -1.61 -0.93
N ALA A 14 11.43 -0.86 -1.29
CA ALA A 14 11.34 -0.24 -2.60
C ALA A 14 10.60 1.08 -2.53
N ARG A 15 11.02 2.01 -3.40
CA ARG A 15 10.35 3.30 -3.61
C ARG A 15 10.12 3.48 -5.10
N GLY A 16 8.95 3.99 -5.47
CA GLY A 16 8.59 4.27 -6.85
C GLY A 16 7.70 5.50 -6.90
N ALA A 17 8.01 6.41 -7.82
CA ALA A 17 7.19 7.56 -8.14
C ALA A 17 6.83 7.50 -9.62
N PHE A 18 5.55 7.68 -9.93
CA PHE A 18 5.03 7.70 -11.28
C PHE A 18 4.32 9.03 -11.50
N GLN A 19 4.80 9.81 -12.47
CA GLN A 19 4.15 11.06 -12.87
C GLN A 19 2.99 10.74 -13.82
N ALA A 20 1.78 10.73 -13.29
CA ALA A 20 0.57 10.64 -14.11
C ALA A 20 0.15 12.04 -14.57
N ARG A 21 -0.72 12.11 -15.59
CA ARG A 21 -1.30 13.38 -16.06
C ARG A 21 -2.02 14.17 -14.96
N TYR A 22 -2.57 13.48 -13.97
CA TYR A 22 -3.36 14.06 -12.88
C TYR A 22 -2.52 14.36 -11.63
N GLY A 23 -1.20 14.11 -11.66
CA GLY A 23 -0.28 14.33 -10.56
C GLY A 23 0.61 13.12 -10.28
N THR A 24 1.46 13.24 -9.26
CA THR A 24 2.43 12.21 -8.91
C THR A 24 1.80 11.14 -8.03
N VAL A 25 1.89 9.88 -8.45
CA VAL A 25 1.60 8.71 -7.61
C VAL A 25 2.92 8.24 -7.03
N ALA A 26 3.08 8.32 -5.71
CA ALA A 26 4.27 7.82 -5.03
C ALA A 26 3.92 6.61 -4.15
N THR A 27 4.82 5.64 -4.12
CA THR A 27 4.72 4.44 -3.30
C THR A 27 6.07 4.15 -2.68
N GLU A 28 6.07 3.86 -1.39
CA GLU A 28 7.28 3.50 -0.66
C GLU A 28 6.93 2.42 0.34
N TRP A 29 7.67 1.32 0.33
CA TRP A 29 7.50 0.29 1.34
C TRP A 29 8.83 -0.24 1.87
N THR A 30 8.76 -0.69 3.11
CA THR A 30 9.84 -1.36 3.82
C THR A 30 9.31 -2.59 4.55
N ALA A 31 10.07 -3.67 4.49
CA ALA A 31 9.79 -4.98 5.05
C ALA A 31 11.03 -5.41 5.84
N GLU A 32 11.10 -5.02 7.11
CA GLU A 32 12.28 -5.26 7.96
C GLU A 32 11.83 -5.82 9.31
N ARG A 33 12.58 -6.80 9.84
CA ARG A 33 12.37 -7.36 11.19
C ARG A 33 10.93 -7.82 11.45
N GLY A 34 10.29 -8.41 10.44
CA GLY A 34 8.91 -8.88 10.52
C GLY A 34 7.84 -7.77 10.53
N ARG A 35 8.23 -6.51 10.31
CA ARG A 35 7.31 -5.37 10.18
C ARG A 35 7.24 -4.93 8.74
N PHE A 36 6.03 -4.66 8.27
CA PHE A 36 5.80 -4.12 6.93
C PHE A 36 5.23 -2.72 7.03
N ARG A 37 5.83 -1.76 6.34
CA ARG A 37 5.36 -0.37 6.27
C ARG A 37 5.19 0.00 4.82
N LEU A 38 4.06 0.61 4.50
CA LEU A 38 3.75 1.09 3.16
C LEU A 38 3.18 2.51 3.24
N ALA A 39 3.77 3.43 2.50
CA ALA A 39 3.29 4.78 2.27
C ALA A 39 2.86 4.91 0.81
N VAL A 40 1.69 5.47 0.58
CA VAL A 40 1.13 5.71 -0.75
C VAL A 40 0.62 7.14 -0.80
N SER A 41 1.09 7.91 -1.77
CA SER A 41 0.62 9.26 -2.07
C SER A 41 -0.14 9.24 -3.38
N LEU A 42 -1.41 9.64 -3.34
CA LEU A 42 -2.29 9.68 -4.50
C LEU A 42 -2.70 11.12 -4.80
N PRO A 43 -2.63 11.56 -6.06
CA PRO A 43 -3.12 12.87 -6.42
C PRO A 43 -4.64 12.97 -6.25
N VAL A 44 -5.14 14.21 -6.27
CA VAL A 44 -6.58 14.49 -6.20
C VAL A 44 -7.37 13.76 -7.28
N ASN A 45 -8.62 13.40 -7.00
CA ASN A 45 -9.51 12.65 -7.90
C ASN A 45 -8.98 11.27 -8.33
N THR A 46 -8.07 10.66 -7.57
CA THR A 46 -7.56 9.31 -7.83
C THR A 46 -7.94 8.36 -6.70
N THR A 47 -8.28 7.12 -7.08
CA THR A 47 -8.48 6.02 -6.16
C THR A 47 -7.44 4.92 -6.39
N ALA A 48 -7.05 4.24 -5.32
CA ALA A 48 -6.16 3.09 -5.42
C ALA A 48 -6.64 1.90 -4.60
N GLU A 49 -6.31 0.72 -5.12
CA GLU A 49 -6.38 -0.53 -4.39
C GLU A 49 -4.99 -0.88 -3.87
N VAL A 50 -4.87 -1.02 -2.56
CA VAL A 50 -3.62 -1.29 -1.85
C VAL A 50 -3.67 -2.70 -1.31
N TRP A 51 -2.70 -3.53 -1.72
CA TRP A 51 -2.57 -4.91 -1.31
C TRP A 51 -1.44 -5.04 -0.32
N ILE A 52 -1.73 -5.53 0.88
CA ILE A 52 -0.77 -5.59 1.97
C ILE A 52 -0.55 -7.03 2.38
N PRO A 53 0.68 -7.57 2.30
CA PRO A 53 0.98 -8.92 2.75
C PRO A 53 0.83 -8.97 4.28
N ALA A 54 -0.27 -9.56 4.74
CA ALA A 54 -0.61 -9.67 6.15
C ALA A 54 -1.48 -10.91 6.39
N ALA A 55 -1.29 -11.59 7.52
CA ALA A 55 -2.05 -12.78 7.86
C ALA A 55 -3.55 -12.49 8.04
N THR A 56 -3.90 -11.30 8.54
CA THR A 56 -5.29 -10.85 8.69
C THR A 56 -5.42 -9.36 8.43
N ALA A 57 -6.58 -8.89 7.97
CA ALA A 57 -6.85 -7.47 7.81
C ALA A 57 -6.75 -6.68 9.12
N ARG A 58 -7.04 -7.33 10.27
CA ARG A 58 -6.93 -6.72 11.60
C ARG A 58 -5.49 -6.46 12.04
N ALA A 59 -4.52 -7.18 11.48
CA ALA A 59 -3.10 -6.94 11.74
C ALA A 59 -2.59 -5.66 11.04
N VAL A 60 -3.35 -5.13 10.07
CA VAL A 60 -2.96 -3.93 9.33
C VAL A 60 -3.52 -2.69 10.02
N THR A 61 -2.62 -1.85 10.52
CA THR A 61 -2.97 -0.50 10.99
C THR A 61 -2.97 0.45 9.81
N HIS A 62 -4.06 1.18 9.61
CA HIS A 62 -4.22 2.15 8.54
C HIS A 62 -5.12 3.31 8.95
N SER A 63 -5.05 4.43 8.23
CA SER A 63 -5.93 5.59 8.41
C SER A 63 -6.65 5.91 7.10
N GLY A 64 -7.98 6.06 7.13
CA GLY A 64 -8.73 6.50 5.94
C GLY A 64 -8.85 5.47 4.80
N ALA A 65 -8.47 4.22 5.04
CA ALA A 65 -8.62 3.12 4.08
C ALA A 65 -9.83 2.24 4.41
N ARG A 66 -10.51 1.74 3.39
CA ARG A 66 -11.62 0.78 3.54
C ARG A 66 -11.16 -0.61 3.17
N HIS A 67 -11.19 -1.55 4.12
CA HIS A 67 -10.96 -2.95 3.82
C HIS A 67 -12.01 -3.48 2.84
N LEU A 68 -11.57 -4.13 1.77
CA LEU A 68 -12.45 -4.73 0.78
C LEU A 68 -12.54 -6.24 0.98
N ARG A 69 -11.39 -6.93 0.99
CA ARG A 69 -11.29 -8.39 1.02
C ARG A 69 -9.88 -8.86 1.38
N MET A 70 -9.76 -10.14 1.75
CA MET A 70 -8.50 -10.86 1.85
C MET A 70 -8.33 -11.72 0.60
N GLU A 71 -7.19 -11.63 -0.08
CA GLU A 71 -6.92 -12.38 -1.32
C GLU A 71 -5.41 -12.65 -1.45
N ASP A 72 -5.00 -13.85 -1.88
CA ASP A 72 -3.60 -14.26 -2.03
C ASP A 72 -2.70 -14.00 -0.79
N GLY A 73 -3.24 -14.22 0.42
CA GLY A 73 -2.51 -13.92 1.67
C GLY A 73 -2.24 -12.42 1.90
N CYS A 74 -2.94 -11.55 1.16
CA CYS A 74 -2.87 -10.11 1.28
C CYS A 74 -4.21 -9.53 1.71
N ALA A 75 -4.17 -8.50 2.54
CA ALA A 75 -5.33 -7.66 2.85
C ALA A 75 -5.45 -6.56 1.79
N VAL A 76 -6.62 -6.46 1.15
CA VAL A 76 -6.90 -5.49 0.08
C VAL A 76 -7.73 -4.34 0.63
N PHE A 77 -7.22 -3.12 0.46
CA PHE A 77 -7.87 -1.89 0.91
C PHE A 77 -8.12 -0.93 -0.26
N ALA A 78 -9.27 -0.25 -0.25
CA ALA A 78 -9.52 0.90 -1.10
C ALA A 78 -9.12 2.19 -0.37
N VAL A 79 -8.40 3.06 -1.07
CA VAL A 79 -8.07 4.42 -0.61
C VAL A 79 -8.42 5.45 -1.68
N GLY A 80 -8.81 6.64 -1.23
CA GLY A 80 -9.00 7.82 -2.07
C GLY A 80 -7.72 8.63 -2.22
N SER A 81 -7.83 9.85 -2.72
CA SER A 81 -6.72 10.78 -2.85
C SER A 81 -6.09 11.14 -1.49
N GLY A 82 -4.84 11.59 -1.50
CA GLY A 82 -4.08 11.97 -0.32
C GLY A 82 -3.00 10.97 0.05
N ASP A 83 -2.42 11.18 1.23
CA ASP A 83 -1.35 10.36 1.77
C ASP A 83 -1.91 9.30 2.72
N HIS A 84 -1.60 8.05 2.40
CA HIS A 84 -2.03 6.88 3.16
C HIS A 84 -0.83 6.13 3.69
N ARG A 85 -0.90 5.73 4.96
CA ARG A 85 0.12 4.91 5.61
C ARG A 85 -0.50 3.64 6.16
N PHE A 86 0.23 2.56 5.96
CA PHE A 86 -0.12 1.24 6.43
C PHE A 86 1.05 0.61 7.15
N THR A 87 0.76 -0.05 8.27
CA THR A 87 1.77 -0.80 9.02
C THR A 87 1.23 -2.15 9.48
N VAL A 88 2.08 -3.17 9.42
CA VAL A 88 1.84 -4.54 9.91
C VAL A 88 2.93 -4.90 10.90
#